data_AF-A0ABD0QMJ0-F1
#
_entry.id   AF-A0ABD0QMJ0-F1
#
_cell.length_a   1.000
_cell.length_b   1.000
_cell.length_c   1.000
_cell.angle_alpha   90.00
_cell.angle_beta   90.00
_cell.angle_gamma   90.00
#
_symmetry.space_group_name_H-M   'P 1'
#
loop_
_entity.id
_entity.type
_entity.pdbx_description
1 polymer ?
#
loop_
_entity_poly.entity_id
_entity_poly.type
_entity_poly.pdbx_seq_one_letter_code
_entity_poly.pdbx_strand_id
1 'polypeptide(L)'
;MDLKVEPMDIDYDQPPPLQVFAHTSTLHGISHIFSYEKITAKCCLWVVFFLSSLTFLMYVCVDRIQFYLEYPHVTKLDEITTPVMVFPAVTICNLNSIRFSKITRNDLYHAG
;
A
#
# COMPACT_ATOMS: atom_id res chain seq x y z
N MET A 1 11.18 -32.45 25.30
CA MET A 1 10.98 -33.86 25.70
C MET A 1 10.33 -34.57 24.54
N ASP A 2 10.96 -35.64 24.05
CA ASP A 2 10.44 -36.47 22.97
C ASP A 2 9.06 -37.02 23.30
N LEU A 3 8.08 -36.71 22.44
CA LEU A 3 6.73 -37.25 22.51
C LEU A 3 6.79 -38.71 22.05
N LYS A 4 6.84 -39.63 23.01
CA LYS A 4 6.51 -41.03 22.78
C LYS A 4 5.00 -41.10 22.56
N VAL A 5 4.59 -41.18 21.30
CA VAL A 5 3.19 -41.40 20.90
C VAL A 5 2.90 -42.88 21.12
N GLU A 6 2.35 -43.21 22.29
CA GLU A 6 1.66 -44.49 22.49
C GLU A 6 0.45 -44.52 21.54
N PRO A 7 0.18 -45.63 20.84
CA PRO A 7 -0.91 -45.70 19.87
C PRO A 7 -2.24 -45.70 20.62
N MET A 8 -2.86 -44.52 20.67
CA MET A 8 -4.22 -44.33 21.17
C MET A 8 -5.18 -44.84 20.09
N ASP A 9 -6.08 -45.76 20.44
CA ASP A 9 -7.15 -46.25 19.55
C ASP A 9 -7.94 -45.04 19.01
N ILE A 10 -7.76 -44.73 17.72
CA ILE A 10 -8.36 -43.55 17.07
C ILE A 10 -9.79 -43.90 16.67
N ASP A 11 -10.75 -43.36 17.41
CA ASP A 11 -12.16 -43.31 17.00
C ASP A 11 -12.30 -42.35 15.81
N TYR A 12 -12.65 -42.89 14.63
CA TYR A 12 -12.63 -42.16 13.35
C TYR A 12 -13.75 -41.11 13.20
N ASP A 13 -14.73 -41.08 14.11
CA ASP A 13 -15.89 -40.19 14.04
C ASP A 13 -15.69 -38.83 14.74
N GLN A 14 -14.55 -38.58 15.38
CA GLN A 14 -14.31 -37.34 16.12
C GLN A 14 -13.23 -36.47 15.45
N PRO A 15 -13.54 -35.19 15.13
CA PRO A 15 -12.54 -34.31 14.51
C PRO A 15 -11.34 -34.12 15.43
N PRO A 16 -10.12 -34.02 14.87
CA PRO A 16 -8.92 -33.85 15.66
C PRO A 16 -9.02 -32.60 16.55
N PRO A 17 -8.50 -32.65 17.78
CA PRO A 17 -8.62 -31.55 18.72
C PRO A 17 -7.94 -30.28 18.19
N LEU A 18 -8.51 -29.11 18.48
CA LEU A 18 -8.05 -27.79 18.00
C LEU A 18 -6.56 -27.53 18.30
N GLN A 19 -6.04 -28.13 19.36
CA GLN A 19 -4.64 -28.10 19.78
C GLN A 19 -3.72 -28.71 18.72
N VAL A 20 -4.11 -29.84 18.12
CA VAL A 20 -3.34 -30.48 17.05
C VAL A 20 -3.26 -29.55 15.84
N PHE A 21 -4.38 -28.92 15.47
CA PHE A 21 -4.40 -27.91 14.40
C PHE A 21 -3.49 -26.72 14.72
N ALA A 22 -3.57 -26.16 15.94
CA ALA A 22 -2.77 -25.01 16.35
C ALA A 22 -1.26 -25.29 16.34
N HIS A 23 -0.85 -26.53 16.64
CA HIS A 23 0.56 -26.94 16.57
C HIS A 23 1.05 -27.23 15.15
N THR A 24 0.17 -27.62 14.23
CA THR A 24 0.51 -27.84 12.81
C THR A 24 0.38 -26.59 11.93
N SER A 25 -0.19 -25.51 12.46
CA SER A 25 -0.40 -24.26 11.72
C SER A 25 0.90 -23.46 11.53
N THR A 26 0.97 -22.70 10.44
CA THR A 26 2.06 -21.74 10.17
C THR A 26 1.81 -20.38 10.84
N LEU A 27 0.62 -20.18 11.44
CA LEU A 27 0.29 -18.96 12.19
C LEU A 27 1.13 -18.88 13.45
N HIS A 28 2.09 -17.96 13.44
CA HIS A 28 2.98 -17.74 14.57
C HIS A 28 2.18 -17.26 15.80
N GLY A 29 2.43 -17.88 16.95
CA GLY A 29 1.77 -17.54 18.22
C GLY A 29 0.53 -18.37 18.54
N ILE A 30 -0.11 -19.03 17.56
CA ILE A 30 -1.34 -19.80 17.81
C ILE A 30 -1.06 -21.07 18.64
N SER A 31 0.12 -21.67 18.46
CA SER A 31 0.59 -22.82 19.25
C SER A 31 0.83 -22.49 20.73
N HIS A 32 1.18 -21.24 21.04
CA HIS A 32 1.37 -20.77 22.42
C HIS A 32 0.04 -20.42 23.11
N ILE A 33 -0.98 -20.06 22.33
CA ILE A 33 -2.34 -19.79 22.82
C ILE A 33 -3.05 -21.10 23.19
N PHE A 34 -2.93 -22.14 22.35
CA PHE A 34 -3.60 -23.44 22.53
C PHE A 34 -2.69 -24.54 23.10
N SER A 35 -1.80 -24.17 24.03
CA SER A 35 -0.95 -25.15 24.72
C SER A 35 -1.77 -26.06 25.65
N TYR A 36 -1.32 -27.32 25.83
CA TYR A 36 -1.99 -28.35 26.66
C TYR A 36 -2.05 -28.05 28.17
N GLU A 37 -1.42 -26.97 28.64
CA GLU A 37 -1.44 -26.57 30.05
C GLU A 37 -2.69 -25.77 30.44
N LYS A 38 -3.07 -25.82 31.72
CA LYS A 38 -4.19 -25.05 32.31
C LYS A 38 -4.12 -23.57 31.91
N ILE A 39 -5.28 -22.92 31.71
CA ILE A 39 -5.38 -21.46 31.44
C ILE A 39 -4.58 -20.71 32.50
N THR A 40 -3.40 -20.23 32.09
CA THR A 40 -2.44 -19.55 32.96
C THR A 40 -2.27 -18.12 32.44
N ALA A 41 -1.84 -17.18 33.29
CA ALA A 41 -1.55 -15.80 32.91
C ALA A 41 -0.69 -15.66 31.62
N LYS A 42 0.23 -16.61 31.39
CA LYS A 42 1.01 -16.73 30.14
C LYS A 42 0.14 -16.84 28.88
N CYS A 43 -0.92 -17.64 28.90
CA CYS A 43 -1.84 -17.81 27.77
C CYS A 43 -2.60 -16.51 27.48
N CYS A 44 -3.12 -15.84 28.51
CA CYS A 44 -3.78 -14.55 28.35
C CYS A 44 -2.85 -13.50 27.74
N LEU A 45 -1.59 -13.46 28.18
CA LEU A 45 -0.58 -12.56 27.63
C LEU A 45 -0.28 -12.88 26.15
N TRP A 46 -0.17 -14.16 25.77
CA TRP A 46 0.00 -14.56 24.37
C TRP A 46 -1.19 -14.18 23.50
N VAL A 47 -2.42 -14.35 24.01
CA VAL A 47 -3.65 -13.91 23.32
C VAL A 47 -3.62 -12.41 23.11
N VAL A 48 -3.29 -11.62 24.14
CA VAL A 48 -3.22 -10.16 24.04
C VAL A 48 -2.18 -9.73 23.00
N PHE A 49 -0.98 -10.31 23.01
CA PHE A 49 0.04 -9.97 22.01
C PHE A 49 -0.36 -10.38 20.60
N PHE A 50 -0.98 -11.55 20.42
CA PHE A 50 -1.45 -12.00 19.13
C PHE A 50 -2.57 -11.08 18.58
N LEU A 51 -3.57 -10.75 19.41
CA LEU A 51 -4.64 -9.81 19.02
C LEU A 51 -4.09 -8.41 18.73
N SER A 52 -3.15 -7.92 19.54
CA SER A 52 -2.50 -6.63 19.32
C SER A 52 -1.75 -6.61 17.99
N SER A 53 -0.98 -7.66 17.71
CA SER A 53 -0.25 -7.81 16.44
C SER A 53 -1.19 -7.86 15.24
N LEU A 54 -2.28 -8.65 15.34
CA LEU A 54 -3.27 -8.76 14.28
C LEU A 54 -4.00 -7.44 14.03
N THR A 55 -4.38 -6.73 15.09
CA THR A 55 -5.04 -5.42 14.98
C THR A 55 -4.12 -4.39 14.33
N PHE A 56 -2.86 -4.34 14.77
CA PHE A 56 -1.86 -3.46 14.20
C PHE A 56 -1.58 -3.76 12.72
N LEU A 57 -1.47 -5.04 12.36
CA LEU A 57 -1.33 -5.47 10.98
C LEU A 57 -2.51 -4.99 10.13
N MET A 58 -3.74 -5.24 10.57
CA MET A 58 -4.94 -4.81 9.85
C MET A 58 -4.99 -3.29 9.68
N TYR A 59 -4.67 -2.53 10.73
CA TYR A 59 -4.61 -1.07 10.66
C TYR A 59 -3.63 -0.59 9.58
N VAL A 60 -2.40 -1.09 9.59
CA VAL A 60 -1.37 -0.71 8.60
C VAL A 60 -1.75 -1.16 7.20
N CYS A 61 -2.34 -2.35 7.03
CA CYS A 61 -2.80 -2.82 5.73
C CYS A 61 -3.89 -1.92 5.15
N VAL A 62 -4.88 -1.52 5.96
CA VAL A 62 -5.96 -0.62 5.52
C VAL A 62 -5.40 0.75 5.13
N ASP A 63 -4.54 1.35 5.96
CA ASP A 63 -3.86 2.61 5.67
C ASP A 63 -3.12 2.56 4.33
N ARG A 64 -2.37 1.48 4.09
CA ARG A 64 -1.61 1.31 2.84
C ARG A 64 -2.49 1.07 1.63
N ILE A 65 -3.61 0.36 1.77
CA ILE A 65 -4.60 0.19 0.70
C ILE A 65 -5.23 1.54 0.35
N GLN A 66 -5.62 2.34 1.36
CA GLN A 66 -6.17 3.67 1.13
C GLN A 66 -5.17 4.57 0.40
N PHE A 67 -3.93 4.63 0.87
CA PHE A 67 -2.86 5.38 0.22
C PHE A 67 -2.60 4.92 -1.23
N TYR A 68 -2.65 3.61 -1.51
CA TYR A 68 -2.52 3.10 -2.86
C TYR A 68 -3.65 3.60 -3.78
N LEU A 69 -4.88 3.63 -3.27
CA LEU A 69 -6.06 4.10 -4.02
C LEU A 69 -6.13 5.62 -4.18
N GLU A 70 -5.30 6.39 -3.48
CA GLU A 70 -5.11 7.83 -3.75
C GLU A 70 -4.28 8.10 -5.01
N TYR A 71 -3.64 7.07 -5.58
CA TYR A 71 -2.77 7.16 -6.75
C TYR A 71 -1.72 8.29 -6.68
N PRO A 72 -0.94 8.39 -5.59
CA PRO A 72 0.10 9.41 -5.46
C PRO A 72 1.22 9.15 -6.48
N HIS A 73 1.73 10.23 -7.08
CA HIS A 73 2.86 10.18 -8.01
C HIS A 73 3.99 11.09 -7.53
N VAL A 74 5.24 10.68 -7.79
CA VAL A 74 6.43 11.47 -7.51
C VAL A 74 7.18 11.71 -8.81
N THR A 75 7.61 12.95 -9.04
CA THR A 75 8.39 13.32 -10.23
C THR A 75 9.86 13.32 -9.88
N LYS A 76 10.66 12.57 -10.64
CA LYS A 76 12.11 12.63 -10.57
C LYS A 76 12.61 13.67 -11.59
N LEU A 77 13.39 14.63 -11.12
CA LEU A 77 14.04 15.63 -11.97
C LEU A 77 15.50 15.22 -12.16
N ASP A 78 15.90 15.03 -13.41
CA ASP A 78 17.28 14.71 -13.79
C ASP A 78 17.75 15.74 -14.84
N GLU A 79 18.97 16.25 -14.67
CA GLU A 79 19.64 17.10 -15.66
C GLU A 79 20.62 16.22 -16.44
N ILE A 80 20.38 16.08 -17.75
CA ILE A 80 21.21 15.25 -18.63
C ILE A 80 21.80 16.08 -19.76
N THR A 81 23.10 15.95 -20.00
CA THR A 81 23.78 16.60 -21.12
C THR A 81 23.64 15.75 -22.37
N THR A 82 22.91 16.23 -23.37
CA THR A 82 22.74 15.56 -24.66
C THR A 82 23.71 16.12 -25.70
N PRO A 83 24.42 15.30 -26.49
CA PRO A 83 25.38 15.78 -27.50
C PRO A 83 24.72 16.52 -28.66
N VAL A 84 23.42 16.27 -28.90
CA VAL A 84 22.59 16.95 -29.90
C VAL A 84 21.23 17.25 -29.26
N MET A 85 20.71 18.46 -29.46
CA MET A 85 19.40 18.91 -28.99
C MET A 85 18.65 19.56 -30.15
N VAL A 86 17.33 19.31 -30.24
CA VAL A 86 16.48 19.93 -31.28
C VAL A 86 16.35 21.43 -31.00
N PHE A 87 16.67 22.26 -31.98
CA PHE A 87 16.50 23.71 -31.85
C PHE A 87 15.00 24.04 -31.73
N PRO A 88 14.57 24.83 -30.72
CA PRO A 88 13.16 25.09 -30.47
C PRO A 88 12.56 26.02 -31.52
N ALA A 89 11.23 26.01 -31.63
CA ALA A 89 10.53 27.01 -32.42
C ALA A 89 10.68 28.39 -31.75
N VAL A 90 11.20 29.36 -32.50
CA VAL A 90 11.32 30.75 -32.03
C VAL A 90 10.19 31.57 -32.65
N THR A 91 9.24 32.00 -31.83
CA THR A 91 8.16 32.89 -32.26
C THR A 91 8.53 34.33 -31.94
N ILE A 92 8.60 35.18 -32.97
CA ILE A 92 8.91 36.60 -32.84
C ILE A 92 7.69 37.39 -33.30
N CYS A 93 7.15 38.24 -32.43
CA CYS A 93 6.07 39.15 -32.76
C CYS A 93 6.50 40.59 -32.52
N ASN A 94 6.02 41.49 -33.37
CA ASN A 94 6.17 42.93 -33.14
C ASN A 94 5.29 43.34 -31.95
N LEU A 95 5.82 44.14 -31.03
CA LEU A 95 5.04 44.73 -29.93
C LEU A 95 3.98 45.70 -30.44
N ASN A 96 4.19 46.27 -31.63
CA ASN A 96 3.17 47.05 -32.29
C ASN A 96 2.05 46.12 -32.79
N SER A 97 0.93 46.11 -32.06
CA SER A 97 -0.23 45.27 -32.33
C SER A 97 -0.90 45.60 -33.67
N ILE A 98 -0.86 46.87 -34.08
CA ILE A 98 -1.51 47.33 -35.30
C ILE A 98 -0.58 48.29 -36.05
N ARG A 99 -0.39 48.05 -37.34
CA ARG A 99 0.33 48.99 -38.19
C ARG A 99 -0.58 50.17 -38.52
N PHE A 100 -0.28 51.36 -37.98
CA PHE A 100 -1.09 52.57 -38.19
C PHE A 100 -1.38 52.86 -39.66
N SER A 101 -0.40 52.62 -40.56
CA SER A 101 -0.55 52.80 -42.00
C SER A 101 -1.49 51.81 -42.69
N LYS A 102 -2.01 50.80 -41.99
CA LYS A 102 -2.92 49.77 -42.50
C LYS A 102 -4.31 49.86 -41.87
N ILE A 103 -4.53 50.80 -40.97
CA ILE A 103 -5.85 51.06 -40.38
C ILE A 103 -6.75 51.71 -41.43
N THR A 104 -7.92 51.13 -41.67
CA THR A 104 -8.96 51.69 -42.54
C THR A 104 -10.04 52.44 -41.75
N ARG A 105 -10.87 53.24 -42.44
CA ARG A 105 -12.04 53.89 -41.80
C ARG A 105 -13.02 52.87 -41.22
N ASN A 106 -13.17 51.70 -41.85
CA ASN A 106 -14.02 50.63 -41.33
C ASN A 106 -13.45 50.06 -40.03
N ASP A 107 -12.13 49.88 -39.96
CA ASP A 107 -11.45 49.40 -38.74
C ASP A 107 -11.61 50.41 -37.59
N LEU A 108 -11.48 51.71 -37.88
CA LEU A 108 -11.73 52.78 -36.90
C LEU A 108 -13.19 52.83 -36.45
N TYR A 109 -14.14 52.64 -37.36
CA TYR A 109 -15.58 52.62 -37.05
C TYR A 109 -15.97 51.48 -36.12
N HIS A 110 -15.30 50.32 -36.21
CA HIS A 110 -15.54 49.19 -35.32
C HIS A 110 -14.65 49.19 -34.07
N ALA A 111 -13.65 50.07 -33.99
CA ALA A 111 -12.76 50.19 -32.83
C ALA A 111 -13.34 51.06 -31.70
N GLY A 112 -14.41 51.82 -31.96
CA GLY A 112 -15.10 52.69 -30.99
C GLY A 112 -16.45 53.18 -31.47
#